data_AF-A0A6B2KZU6-F1
#
_entry.id   AF-A0A6B2KZU6-F1
#
_cell.length_a   1.000
_cell.length_b   1.000
_cell.length_c   1.000
_cell.angle_alpha   90.00
_cell.angle_beta   90.00
_cell.angle_gamma   90.00
#
_symmetry.space_group_name_H-M   'P 1'
#
loop_
_entity.id
_entity.type
_entity.pdbx_description
1 polymer ?
#
loop_
_entity_poly.entity_id
_entity_poly.type
_entity_poly.pdbx_seq_one_letter_code
_entity_poly.pdbx_strand_id
1 'polypeptide(L)'
;MVDRLSNLFLILLKVNTAEDILVNIILSLRHFLFENKSTLFRSQGNMFCTDCLCELFQKCFGDSFKVTVHSISLVYAFFKANFIEVGEILHMKWSATLALSKLDTKYYPRFLFVLEVLLSFAKKDPLQSMISSDWFLHIHDILSRLYRIVQYTIELPETNDPEYKTELFINLSQECHHSVEMRLKWYSALASFHEQSGYWEEAGQCKVFMASLIASYLIKKADTDTSYLPQSSDSCKQVSPNIIWELPLSEKSIFEPVSSLYFHENGYMNTVHSAIDAMVKASMFEEGVELVSILFDLHRVTGKFKKLEELGKMLWELADRAEKAITSNTRLHYNYYRVCMYGPKFKKFNNTKWIYKELPSVRLVDFSERLVKQFTEKFGEDVKVLPNTHDDLQIEPDKHYLQMLAVSPFLDANRLKSKKTLSVWDKQHGINSFAVEAPWGGPNGGKPSDEVSKQWKIRTIYFTPQYFPGYQRRLRVTEEKKDNIGPLECAIDLIESRLELIKVELHISPPNTKTLQIVLQGSIMPQVNSGPKAIMHYFLTTRDGQDSFDQKKIAILKEKLVEFIRLCDFALRLNEKLIDETQKEYQKVLQEHFNQFRTEAASYLQI
;
A
#
# COMPACT_ATOMS: atom_id res chain seq x y z
N MET A 1 -26.64 -27.70 32.92
CA MET A 1 -27.77 -28.30 32.17
C MET A 1 -27.83 -27.75 30.75
N VAL A 2 -27.83 -26.41 30.59
CA VAL A 2 -27.79 -25.71 29.29
C VAL A 2 -26.70 -26.26 28.36
N ASP A 3 -25.44 -26.36 28.81
CA ASP A 3 -24.34 -26.85 27.94
C ASP A 3 -24.55 -28.27 27.41
N ARG A 4 -25.15 -29.17 28.21
CA ARG A 4 -25.44 -30.55 27.77
C ARG A 4 -26.56 -30.56 26.72
N LEU A 5 -27.57 -29.71 26.90
CA LEU A 5 -28.66 -29.55 25.93
C LEU A 5 -28.16 -28.89 24.64
N SER A 6 -27.31 -27.87 24.75
CA SER A 6 -26.62 -27.24 23.62
C SER A 6 -25.84 -28.28 22.81
N ASN A 7 -25.04 -29.12 23.46
CA ASN A 7 -24.32 -30.20 22.79
C ASN A 7 -25.27 -31.22 22.12
N LEU A 8 -26.37 -31.57 22.78
CA LEU A 8 -27.39 -32.47 22.19
C LEU A 8 -28.01 -31.86 20.92
N PHE A 9 -28.44 -30.59 20.96
CA PHE A 9 -28.98 -29.92 19.78
C PHE A 9 -27.99 -29.84 18.63
N LEU A 10 -26.71 -29.56 18.91
CA LEU A 10 -25.66 -29.56 17.89
C LEU A 10 -25.48 -30.95 17.25
N ILE A 11 -25.47 -32.01 18.06
CA ILE A 11 -25.38 -33.39 17.54
C ILE A 11 -26.60 -33.68 16.67
N LEU A 12 -27.81 -33.36 17.13
CA LEU A 12 -29.05 -33.60 16.38
C LEU A 12 -29.12 -32.84 15.06
N LEU A 13 -28.60 -31.60 14.99
CA LEU A 13 -28.50 -30.83 13.74
C LEU A 13 -27.53 -31.44 12.73
N LYS A 14 -26.45 -32.07 13.20
CA LYS A 14 -25.42 -32.71 12.38
C LYS A 14 -25.88 -34.03 11.77
N VAL A 15 -26.75 -34.77 12.45
CA VAL A 15 -27.23 -36.07 11.98
C VAL A 15 -28.18 -35.90 10.80
N ASN A 16 -27.95 -36.66 9.73
CA ASN A 16 -28.87 -36.72 8.60
C ASN A 16 -30.13 -37.51 9.02
N THR A 17 -31.23 -36.80 9.28
CA THR A 17 -32.50 -37.38 9.73
C THR A 17 -33.62 -37.08 8.74
N ALA A 18 -34.78 -37.70 8.91
CA ALA A 18 -35.96 -37.41 8.09
C ALA A 18 -36.36 -35.92 8.20
N GLU A 19 -36.90 -35.38 7.11
CA GLU A 19 -37.24 -33.96 6.97
C GLU A 19 -38.06 -33.40 8.14
N ASP A 20 -39.13 -34.10 8.52
CA ASP A 20 -40.01 -33.67 9.62
C ASP A 20 -39.31 -33.69 10.99
N ILE A 21 -38.38 -34.62 11.20
CA ILE A 21 -37.59 -34.70 12.43
C ILE A 21 -36.66 -33.48 12.51
N LEU A 22 -35.98 -33.16 11.40
CA LEU A 22 -35.09 -32.01 11.33
C LEU A 22 -35.83 -30.68 11.53
N VAL A 23 -37.02 -30.54 10.95
CA VAL A 23 -37.89 -29.36 11.18
C VAL A 23 -38.27 -29.25 12.66
N ASN A 24 -38.68 -30.35 13.30
CA ASN A 24 -39.00 -30.34 14.73
C ASN A 24 -37.78 -30.01 15.60
N ILE A 25 -36.59 -30.51 15.26
CA ILE A 25 -35.33 -30.15 15.94
C ILE A 25 -35.08 -28.63 15.83
N ILE A 26 -35.23 -28.05 14.63
CA ILE A 26 -35.04 -26.60 14.40
C ILE A 26 -36.05 -25.78 15.22
N LEU A 27 -37.32 -26.21 15.28
CA LEU A 27 -38.35 -25.53 16.05
C LEU A 27 -38.11 -25.64 17.56
N SER A 28 -37.71 -26.81 18.06
CA SER A 28 -37.33 -27.00 19.46
C SER A 28 -36.09 -26.19 19.83
N LEU A 29 -35.10 -26.12 18.95
CA LEU A 29 -33.91 -25.28 19.13
C LEU A 29 -34.27 -23.79 19.17
N ARG A 30 -35.22 -23.34 18.34
CA ARG A 30 -35.75 -21.97 18.41
C ARG A 30 -36.32 -21.66 19.79
N HIS A 31 -37.12 -22.57 20.36
CA HIS A 31 -37.67 -22.39 21.71
C HIS A 31 -36.56 -22.37 22.77
N PHE A 32 -35.65 -23.35 22.72
CA PHE A 32 -34.49 -23.42 23.62
C PHE A 32 -33.64 -22.14 23.60
N LEU A 33 -33.40 -21.58 22.42
CA LEU A 33 -32.67 -20.34 22.21
C LEU A 33 -33.28 -19.16 22.96
N PHE A 34 -34.60 -18.96 22.89
CA PHE A 34 -35.26 -17.82 23.54
C PHE A 34 -35.36 -18.00 25.07
N GLU A 35 -35.56 -19.23 25.55
CA GLU A 35 -35.59 -19.54 26.99
C GLU A 35 -34.21 -19.38 27.65
N ASN A 36 -33.12 -19.70 26.92
CA ASN A 36 -31.76 -19.73 27.47
C ASN A 36 -30.86 -18.60 26.93
N LYS A 37 -31.44 -17.57 26.31
CA LYS A 37 -30.71 -16.46 25.65
C LYS A 37 -29.66 -15.80 26.55
N SER A 38 -29.95 -15.60 27.83
CA SER A 38 -29.01 -14.99 28.78
C SER A 38 -27.74 -15.84 28.94
N THR A 39 -27.89 -17.14 29.15
CA THR A 39 -26.77 -18.08 29.23
C THR A 39 -26.02 -18.18 27.90
N LEU A 40 -26.73 -18.26 26.77
CA LEU A 40 -26.12 -18.46 25.45
C LEU A 40 -25.34 -17.24 24.96
N PHE A 41 -25.83 -16.02 25.23
CA PHE A 41 -25.27 -14.80 24.66
C PHE A 41 -24.36 -14.02 25.61
N ARG A 42 -24.52 -14.17 26.94
CA ARG A 42 -23.64 -13.51 27.91
C ARG A 42 -22.46 -14.36 28.35
N SER A 43 -22.47 -15.67 28.10
CA SER A 43 -21.32 -16.53 28.38
C SER A 43 -20.17 -16.23 27.43
N GLN A 44 -19.01 -15.86 27.98
CA GLN A 44 -17.79 -15.61 27.21
C GLN A 44 -17.30 -16.89 26.51
N GLY A 45 -16.79 -16.77 25.27
CA GLY A 45 -16.17 -17.88 24.54
C GLY A 45 -17.11 -19.00 24.08
N ASN A 46 -18.43 -18.80 24.12
CA ASN A 46 -19.39 -19.82 23.74
C ASN A 46 -19.45 -20.03 22.23
N MET A 47 -18.99 -21.19 21.77
CA MET A 47 -18.97 -21.58 20.35
C MET A 47 -20.31 -22.14 19.85
N PHE A 48 -21.29 -22.38 20.73
CA PHE A 48 -22.57 -22.97 20.35
C PHE A 48 -23.29 -22.18 19.25
N CYS A 49 -23.30 -20.84 19.34
CA CYS A 49 -23.95 -20.00 18.35
C CYS A 49 -23.25 -20.14 16.98
N THR A 50 -21.92 -20.10 16.96
CA THR A 50 -21.11 -20.33 15.75
C THR A 50 -21.37 -21.69 15.16
N ASP A 51 -21.30 -22.76 15.96
CA ASP A 51 -21.47 -24.12 15.48
C ASP A 51 -22.90 -24.38 14.98
N CYS A 52 -23.92 -23.84 15.65
CA CYS A 52 -25.29 -23.87 15.16
C CYS A 52 -25.42 -23.15 13.82
N LEU A 53 -24.84 -21.94 13.70
CA LEU A 53 -24.87 -21.20 12.44
C LEU A 53 -24.16 -21.95 11.31
N CYS A 54 -23.05 -22.65 11.59
CA CYS A 54 -22.35 -23.49 10.59
C CYS A 54 -23.30 -24.54 10.02
N GLU A 55 -23.98 -25.29 10.89
CA GLU A 55 -24.93 -26.32 10.48
C GLU A 55 -26.14 -25.72 9.76
N LEU A 56 -26.70 -24.63 10.29
CA LEU A 56 -27.88 -23.97 9.70
C LEU A 56 -27.58 -23.41 8.31
N PHE A 57 -26.41 -22.79 8.11
CA PHE A 57 -26.01 -22.31 6.80
C PHE A 57 -25.93 -23.45 5.78
N GLN A 58 -25.40 -24.61 6.15
CA GLN A 58 -25.41 -25.78 5.26
C GLN A 58 -26.85 -26.26 4.95
N LYS A 59 -27.74 -26.28 5.95
CA LYS A 59 -29.15 -26.68 5.76
C LYS A 59 -29.97 -25.68 4.93
N CYS A 60 -29.51 -24.44 4.76
CA CYS A 60 -30.14 -23.47 3.85
C CYS A 60 -30.02 -23.85 2.36
N PHE A 61 -29.19 -24.84 2.02
CA PHE A 61 -28.97 -25.28 0.63
C PHE A 61 -29.41 -26.72 0.36
N GLY A 62 -30.12 -27.34 1.30
CA GLY A 62 -30.63 -28.71 1.14
C GLY A 62 -31.78 -28.81 0.14
N ASP A 63 -32.10 -30.03 -0.28
CA ASP A 63 -33.16 -30.29 -1.27
C ASP A 63 -34.58 -30.02 -0.73
N SER A 64 -34.76 -30.03 0.60
CA SER A 64 -36.03 -29.70 1.23
C SER A 64 -36.21 -28.19 1.36
N PHE A 65 -37.24 -27.68 0.68
CA PHE A 65 -37.71 -26.30 0.83
C PHE A 65 -38.15 -26.01 2.27
N LYS A 66 -38.83 -26.96 2.92
CA LYS A 66 -39.34 -26.81 4.30
C LYS A 66 -38.18 -26.60 5.29
N VAL A 67 -37.16 -27.47 5.24
CA VAL A 67 -35.96 -27.37 6.07
C VAL A 67 -35.21 -26.07 5.80
N THR A 68 -35.11 -25.66 4.53
CA THR A 68 -34.45 -24.40 4.14
C THR A 68 -35.14 -23.20 4.79
N VAL A 69 -36.47 -23.08 4.66
CA VAL A 69 -37.22 -21.96 5.24
C VAL A 69 -37.12 -21.93 6.77
N HIS A 70 -37.22 -23.08 7.43
CA HIS A 70 -37.09 -23.15 8.89
C HIS A 70 -35.66 -22.83 9.36
N SER A 71 -34.64 -23.26 8.63
CA SER A 71 -33.23 -22.93 8.91
C SER A 71 -32.97 -21.43 8.81
N ILE A 72 -33.41 -20.79 7.72
CA ILE A 72 -33.29 -19.34 7.52
C ILE A 72 -34.04 -18.59 8.63
N SER A 73 -35.24 -19.04 8.99
CA SER A 73 -36.00 -18.44 10.10
C SER A 73 -35.28 -18.57 11.45
N LEU A 74 -34.58 -19.68 11.70
CA LEU A 74 -33.81 -19.85 12.93
C LEU A 74 -32.54 -18.99 12.94
N VAL A 75 -31.84 -18.84 11.82
CA VAL A 75 -30.72 -17.88 11.68
C VAL A 75 -31.17 -16.47 12.05
N TYR A 76 -32.31 -16.02 11.53
CA TYR A 76 -32.89 -14.73 11.89
C TYR A 76 -33.20 -14.63 13.40
N ALA A 77 -33.73 -15.71 13.98
CA ALA A 77 -34.03 -15.78 15.41
C ALA A 77 -32.77 -15.70 16.29
N PHE A 78 -31.63 -16.27 15.89
CA PHE A 78 -30.35 -16.11 16.60
C PHE A 78 -29.94 -14.64 16.68
N PHE A 79 -29.98 -13.93 15.56
CA PHE A 79 -29.65 -12.50 15.53
C PHE A 79 -30.58 -11.68 16.42
N LYS A 80 -31.89 -11.96 16.33
CA LYS A 80 -32.92 -11.25 17.11
C LYS A 80 -32.82 -11.54 18.60
N ALA A 81 -32.64 -12.80 18.98
CA ALA A 81 -32.54 -13.20 20.38
C ALA A 81 -31.28 -12.61 21.04
N ASN A 82 -30.16 -12.54 20.30
CA ASN A 82 -28.95 -11.89 20.79
C ASN A 82 -29.17 -10.40 21.05
N PHE A 83 -29.79 -9.69 20.10
CA PHE A 83 -30.07 -8.26 20.25
C PHE A 83 -31.03 -7.97 21.41
N ILE A 84 -32.09 -8.76 21.57
CA ILE A 84 -33.04 -8.62 22.69
C ILE A 84 -32.35 -8.79 24.04
N GLU A 85 -31.34 -9.67 24.12
CA GLU A 85 -30.66 -9.99 25.38
C GLU A 85 -29.52 -9.03 25.74
N VAL A 86 -28.75 -8.57 24.73
CA VAL A 86 -27.50 -7.83 24.92
C VAL A 86 -27.61 -6.36 24.46
N GLY A 87 -28.58 -6.03 23.61
CA GLY A 87 -28.73 -4.70 23.00
C GLY A 87 -27.79 -4.41 21.82
N GLU A 88 -26.95 -5.38 21.45
CA GLU A 88 -26.06 -5.33 20.29
C GLU A 88 -25.99 -6.70 19.61
N ILE A 89 -25.27 -6.81 18.49
CA ILE A 89 -25.10 -8.08 17.76
C ILE A 89 -23.65 -8.51 17.53
N LEU A 90 -22.69 -7.96 18.27
CA LEU A 90 -21.27 -8.22 18.00
C LEU A 90 -20.93 -9.71 18.09
N HIS A 91 -21.50 -10.42 19.07
CA HIS A 91 -21.37 -11.87 19.20
C HIS A 91 -21.80 -12.58 17.90
N MET A 92 -22.97 -12.22 17.39
CA MET A 92 -23.48 -12.80 16.16
C MET A 92 -22.71 -12.38 14.91
N LYS A 93 -22.15 -11.16 14.87
CA LYS A 93 -21.29 -10.72 13.76
C LYS A 93 -20.05 -11.60 13.61
N TRP A 94 -19.31 -11.86 14.69
CA TRP A 94 -18.15 -12.75 14.60
C TRP A 94 -18.58 -14.20 14.36
N SER A 95 -19.64 -14.68 15.03
CA SER A 95 -20.13 -16.06 14.88
C SER A 95 -20.57 -16.36 13.44
N ALA A 96 -21.32 -15.45 12.82
CA ALA A 96 -21.76 -15.60 11.44
C ALA A 96 -20.61 -15.49 10.44
N THR A 97 -19.63 -14.62 10.70
CA THR A 97 -18.42 -14.50 9.85
C THR A 97 -17.60 -15.79 9.90
N LEU A 98 -17.38 -16.33 11.10
CA LEU A 98 -16.66 -17.59 11.28
C LEU A 98 -17.42 -18.78 10.71
N ALA A 99 -18.76 -18.84 10.90
CA ALA A 99 -19.60 -19.86 10.30
C ALA A 99 -19.58 -19.82 8.77
N LEU A 100 -19.67 -18.63 8.19
CA LEU A 100 -19.54 -18.43 6.75
C LEU A 100 -18.18 -18.91 6.24
N SER A 101 -17.09 -18.62 6.97
CA SER A 101 -15.73 -19.04 6.56
C SER A 101 -15.52 -20.57 6.50
N LYS A 102 -16.38 -21.34 7.18
CA LYS A 102 -16.40 -22.80 7.19
C LYS A 102 -17.34 -23.39 6.13
N LEU A 103 -18.17 -22.56 5.50
CA LEU A 103 -19.07 -22.97 4.44
C LEU A 103 -18.29 -23.17 3.14
N ASP A 104 -18.60 -24.25 2.41
CA ASP A 104 -18.01 -24.51 1.10
C ASP A 104 -18.37 -23.37 0.12
N THR A 105 -17.35 -22.80 -0.54
CA THR A 105 -17.49 -21.65 -1.44
C THR A 105 -18.42 -21.91 -2.61
N LYS A 106 -18.68 -23.17 -2.98
CA LYS A 106 -19.68 -23.50 -4.01
C LYS A 106 -21.10 -23.05 -3.66
N TYR A 107 -21.41 -22.89 -2.38
CA TYR A 107 -22.74 -22.44 -1.92
C TYR A 107 -22.88 -20.91 -1.89
N TYR A 108 -21.78 -20.16 -2.06
CA TYR A 108 -21.78 -18.70 -1.90
C TYR A 108 -22.75 -17.97 -2.84
N PRO A 109 -22.86 -18.32 -4.15
CA PRO A 109 -23.86 -17.69 -5.02
C PRO A 109 -25.30 -17.88 -4.52
N ARG A 110 -25.63 -19.07 -3.98
CA ARG A 110 -26.95 -19.34 -3.38
C ARG A 110 -27.13 -18.63 -2.04
N PHE A 111 -26.05 -18.43 -1.29
CA PHE A 111 -26.10 -17.74 0.00
C PHE A 111 -26.49 -16.26 -0.14
N LEU A 112 -26.17 -15.61 -1.26
CA LEU A 112 -26.62 -14.24 -1.54
C LEU A 112 -28.15 -14.15 -1.49
N PHE A 113 -28.86 -15.13 -2.07
CA PHE A 113 -30.33 -15.22 -1.97
C PHE A 113 -30.81 -15.43 -0.52
N VAL A 114 -30.11 -16.25 0.25
CA VAL A 114 -30.42 -16.44 1.69
C VAL A 114 -30.34 -15.12 2.46
N LEU A 115 -29.32 -14.30 2.18
CA LEU A 115 -29.16 -12.98 2.80
C LEU A 115 -30.28 -12.00 2.39
N GLU A 116 -30.73 -12.04 1.13
CA GLU A 116 -31.89 -11.26 0.67
C GLU A 116 -33.18 -11.66 1.38
N VAL A 117 -33.40 -12.97 1.58
CA VAL A 117 -34.55 -13.48 2.35
C VAL A 117 -34.47 -13.04 3.80
N LEU A 118 -33.31 -13.13 4.45
CA LEU A 118 -33.10 -12.63 5.82
C LEU A 118 -33.37 -11.12 5.92
N LEU A 119 -32.95 -10.33 4.92
CA LEU A 119 -33.24 -8.91 4.87
C LEU A 119 -34.74 -8.64 4.70
N SER A 120 -35.44 -9.49 3.93
CA SER A 120 -36.90 -9.41 3.80
C SER A 120 -37.62 -9.69 5.12
N PHE A 121 -37.12 -10.63 5.92
CA PHE A 121 -37.63 -10.89 7.28
C PHE A 121 -37.41 -9.68 8.18
N ALA A 122 -36.22 -9.06 8.13
CA ALA A 122 -35.93 -7.85 8.88
C ALA A 122 -36.88 -6.69 8.54
N LYS A 123 -37.21 -6.49 7.26
CA LYS A 123 -38.12 -5.43 6.80
C LYS A 123 -39.59 -5.66 7.16
N LYS A 124 -39.99 -6.92 7.29
CA LYS A 124 -41.38 -7.33 7.56
C LYS A 124 -41.65 -7.66 9.02
N ASP A 125 -40.64 -7.56 9.90
CA ASP A 125 -40.78 -7.92 11.31
C ASP A 125 -41.76 -6.94 12.00
N PRO A 126 -42.97 -7.37 12.38
CA PRO A 126 -43.99 -6.49 12.94
C PRO A 126 -43.58 -5.93 14.30
N LEU A 127 -42.57 -6.51 14.94
CA LEU A 127 -42.01 -6.06 16.22
C LEU A 127 -40.86 -5.06 16.04
N GLN A 128 -40.54 -4.61 14.82
CA GLN A 128 -39.52 -3.59 14.56
C GLN A 128 -39.78 -2.30 15.33
N SER A 129 -41.05 -1.92 15.51
CA SER A 129 -41.46 -0.75 16.31
C SER A 129 -41.30 -0.97 17.83
N MET A 130 -41.24 -2.22 18.30
CA MET A 130 -41.18 -2.58 19.72
C MET A 130 -39.76 -2.95 20.20
N ILE A 131 -38.86 -3.36 19.30
CA ILE A 131 -37.52 -3.86 19.65
C ILE A 131 -36.47 -2.73 19.74
N SER A 132 -36.78 -1.52 19.22
CA SER A 132 -35.94 -0.33 19.00
C SER A 132 -35.72 -0.05 17.52
N SER A 133 -35.72 1.22 17.12
CA SER A 133 -35.31 1.68 15.78
C SER A 133 -33.91 1.18 15.39
N ASP A 134 -33.07 0.87 16.38
CA ASP A 134 -31.67 0.48 16.19
C ASP A 134 -31.51 -0.97 15.71
N TRP A 135 -32.49 -1.85 15.97
CA TRP A 135 -32.42 -3.26 15.54
C TRP A 135 -32.23 -3.40 14.03
N PHE A 136 -32.97 -2.63 13.25
CA PHE A 136 -32.89 -2.68 11.79
C PHE A 136 -31.51 -2.27 11.27
N LEU A 137 -30.87 -1.28 11.90
CA LEU A 137 -29.51 -0.86 11.54
C LEU A 137 -28.50 -1.98 11.82
N HIS A 138 -28.63 -2.65 12.96
CA HIS A 138 -27.77 -3.77 13.33
C HIS A 138 -27.91 -4.95 12.36
N ILE A 139 -29.14 -5.42 12.10
CA ILE A 139 -29.36 -6.54 11.18
C ILE A 139 -28.98 -6.19 9.74
N HIS A 140 -29.22 -4.95 9.30
CA HIS A 140 -28.79 -4.50 7.98
C HIS A 140 -27.26 -4.50 7.85
N ASP A 141 -26.53 -4.06 8.87
CA ASP A 141 -25.06 -4.05 8.87
C ASP A 141 -24.49 -5.47 8.74
N ILE A 142 -24.91 -6.42 9.59
CA ILE A 142 -24.39 -7.80 9.53
C ILE A 142 -24.70 -8.47 8.19
N LEU A 143 -25.92 -8.31 7.65
CA LEU A 143 -26.30 -8.91 6.37
C LEU A 143 -25.53 -8.29 5.21
N SER A 144 -25.38 -6.96 5.20
CA SER A 144 -24.63 -6.25 4.15
C SER A 144 -23.15 -6.64 4.14
N ARG A 145 -22.57 -6.88 5.32
CA ARG A 145 -21.18 -7.33 5.45
C ARG A 145 -21.00 -8.77 4.99
N LEU A 146 -21.86 -9.68 5.44
CA LEU A 146 -21.84 -11.07 4.95
C LEU A 146 -21.98 -11.09 3.43
N TYR A 147 -22.87 -10.26 2.87
CA TYR A 147 -23.05 -10.11 1.43
C TYR A 147 -21.73 -9.69 0.74
N ARG A 148 -21.05 -8.65 1.24
CA ARG A 148 -19.77 -8.20 0.69
C ARG A 148 -18.67 -9.26 0.82
N ILE A 149 -18.56 -9.95 1.96
CA ILE A 149 -17.59 -11.05 2.17
C ILE A 149 -17.82 -12.15 1.12
N VAL A 150 -19.07 -12.55 0.91
CA VAL A 150 -19.45 -13.57 -0.07
C VAL A 150 -19.10 -13.11 -1.48
N GLN A 151 -19.48 -11.89 -1.86
CA GLN A 151 -19.17 -11.32 -3.16
C GLN A 151 -17.66 -11.26 -3.42
N TYR A 152 -16.88 -10.69 -2.50
CA TYR A 152 -15.43 -10.60 -2.67
C TYR A 152 -14.77 -11.98 -2.72
N THR A 153 -15.27 -12.97 -1.98
CA THR A 153 -14.74 -14.33 -2.03
C THR A 153 -15.05 -15.05 -3.35
N ILE A 154 -16.20 -14.76 -3.97
CA ILE A 154 -16.53 -15.25 -5.32
C ILE A 154 -15.63 -14.59 -6.37
N GLU A 155 -15.45 -13.26 -6.28
CA GLU A 155 -14.65 -12.50 -7.25
C GLU A 155 -13.15 -12.83 -7.19
N LEU A 156 -12.62 -13.14 -6.00
CA LEU A 156 -11.19 -13.32 -5.75
C LEU A 156 -10.50 -14.35 -6.67
N PRO A 157 -11.00 -15.59 -6.83
CA PRO A 157 -10.41 -16.55 -7.77
C PRO A 157 -10.66 -16.20 -9.24
N GLU A 158 -11.74 -15.49 -9.57
CA GLU A 158 -12.13 -15.18 -10.95
C GLU A 158 -11.31 -14.05 -11.58
N THR A 159 -10.81 -13.12 -10.77
CA THR A 159 -10.06 -11.97 -11.30
C THR A 159 -8.62 -12.33 -11.68
N ASN A 160 -8.23 -12.03 -12.92
CA ASN A 160 -6.82 -12.11 -13.36
C ASN A 160 -6.02 -10.83 -13.08
N ASP A 161 -6.66 -9.78 -12.58
CA ASP A 161 -6.02 -8.50 -12.21
C ASP A 161 -5.34 -8.65 -10.81
N PRO A 162 -4.00 -8.66 -10.72
CA PRO A 162 -3.29 -8.88 -9.46
C PRO A 162 -3.43 -7.70 -8.50
N GLU A 163 -3.54 -6.47 -9.02
CA GLU A 163 -3.80 -5.29 -8.20
C GLU A 163 -5.23 -5.32 -7.62
N TYR A 164 -6.22 -5.78 -8.40
CA TYR A 164 -7.58 -5.98 -7.88
C TYR A 164 -7.67 -7.14 -6.90
N LYS A 165 -6.95 -8.24 -7.12
CA LYS A 165 -6.84 -9.34 -6.12
C LYS A 165 -6.33 -8.83 -4.79
N THR A 166 -5.30 -7.99 -4.82
CA THR A 166 -4.77 -7.33 -3.61
C THR A 166 -5.85 -6.52 -2.90
N GLU A 167 -6.61 -5.69 -3.64
CA GLU A 167 -7.74 -4.94 -3.07
C GLU A 167 -8.82 -5.85 -2.46
N LEU A 168 -9.14 -6.98 -3.10
CA LEU A 168 -10.12 -7.92 -2.57
C LEU A 168 -9.67 -8.54 -1.24
N PHE A 169 -8.40 -8.95 -1.11
CA PHE A 169 -7.86 -9.44 0.18
C PHE A 169 -7.99 -8.39 1.29
N ILE A 170 -7.69 -7.12 0.98
CA ILE A 170 -7.76 -6.02 1.95
C ILE A 170 -9.22 -5.74 2.34
N ASN A 171 -10.12 -5.66 1.35
CA ASN A 171 -11.54 -5.46 1.60
C ASN A 171 -12.10 -6.60 2.47
N LEU A 172 -11.72 -7.85 2.19
CA LEU A 172 -12.10 -9.01 3.01
C LEU A 172 -11.60 -8.89 4.45
N SER A 173 -10.36 -8.44 4.66
CA SER A 173 -9.83 -8.14 6.01
C SER A 173 -10.66 -7.05 6.71
N GLN A 174 -10.96 -5.95 6.02
CA GLN A 174 -11.73 -4.83 6.57
C GLN A 174 -13.19 -5.20 6.89
N GLU A 175 -13.86 -5.98 6.06
CA GLU A 175 -15.22 -6.48 6.34
C GLU A 175 -15.23 -7.43 7.56
N CYS A 176 -14.12 -8.12 7.80
CA CYS A 176 -13.89 -8.99 8.94
C CYS A 176 -13.35 -8.26 10.19
N HIS A 177 -13.43 -6.94 10.30
CA HIS A 177 -12.80 -6.18 11.40
C HIS A 177 -13.20 -6.59 12.83
N HIS A 178 -14.31 -7.33 13.00
CA HIS A 178 -14.75 -7.87 14.28
C HIS A 178 -14.11 -9.21 14.66
N SER A 179 -13.43 -9.88 13.73
CA SER A 179 -12.73 -11.14 13.94
C SER A 179 -11.24 -10.97 13.63
N VAL A 180 -10.42 -11.00 14.68
CA VAL A 180 -8.96 -10.86 14.58
C VAL A 180 -8.37 -12.04 13.82
N GLU A 181 -8.92 -13.25 14.01
CA GLU A 181 -8.48 -14.45 13.30
C GLU A 181 -8.71 -14.33 11.79
N MET A 182 -9.87 -13.83 11.37
CA MET A 182 -10.19 -13.68 9.95
C MET A 182 -9.33 -12.59 9.28
N ARG A 183 -9.11 -11.46 9.95
CA ARG A 183 -8.19 -10.42 9.46
C ARG A 183 -6.79 -10.98 9.23
N LEU A 184 -6.27 -11.70 10.24
CA LEU A 184 -4.95 -12.31 10.16
C LEU A 184 -4.87 -13.32 9.01
N LYS A 185 -5.91 -14.15 8.82
CA LYS A 185 -6.01 -15.10 7.70
C LYS A 185 -5.91 -14.39 6.34
N TRP A 186 -6.59 -13.25 6.16
CA TRP A 186 -6.56 -12.51 4.90
C TRP A 186 -5.21 -11.81 4.66
N TYR A 187 -4.59 -11.23 5.68
CA TYR A 187 -3.23 -10.69 5.55
C TYR A 187 -2.19 -11.77 5.26
N SER A 188 -2.32 -12.94 5.90
CA SER A 188 -1.45 -14.10 5.63
C SER A 188 -1.62 -14.59 4.19
N ALA A 189 -2.86 -14.72 3.71
CA ALA A 189 -3.14 -15.09 2.33
C ALA A 189 -2.60 -14.06 1.32
N LEU A 190 -2.73 -12.77 1.62
CA LEU A 190 -2.15 -11.69 0.79
C LEU A 190 -0.62 -11.75 0.78
N ALA A 191 0.01 -11.98 1.93
CA ALA A 191 1.46 -12.16 2.01
C ALA A 191 1.89 -13.34 1.12
N SER A 192 1.25 -14.50 1.23
CA SER A 192 1.55 -15.66 0.38
C SER A 192 1.34 -15.38 -1.11
N PHE A 193 0.30 -14.63 -1.48
CA PHE A 193 0.09 -14.21 -2.87
C PHE A 193 1.24 -13.35 -3.40
N HIS A 194 1.72 -12.39 -2.60
CA HIS A 194 2.88 -11.56 -2.94
C HIS A 194 4.17 -12.38 -3.02
N GLU A 195 4.41 -13.31 -2.10
CA GLU A 195 5.57 -14.21 -2.12
C GLU A 195 5.60 -15.08 -3.38
N GLN A 196 4.46 -15.67 -3.76
CA GLN A 196 4.31 -16.45 -4.98
C GLN A 196 4.56 -15.62 -6.25
N SER A 197 4.25 -14.31 -6.18
CA SER A 197 4.45 -13.36 -7.27
C SER A 197 5.84 -12.71 -7.27
N GLY A 198 6.69 -13.01 -6.28
CA GLY A 198 8.03 -12.40 -6.14
C GLY A 198 8.05 -10.98 -5.57
N TYR A 199 6.92 -10.48 -5.05
CA TYR A 199 6.79 -9.15 -4.44
C TYR A 199 7.11 -9.20 -2.94
N TRP A 200 8.38 -9.43 -2.62
CA TRP A 200 8.83 -9.66 -1.24
C TRP A 200 8.63 -8.46 -0.31
N GLU A 201 8.70 -7.23 -0.83
CA GLU A 201 8.50 -6.02 -0.03
C GLU A 201 7.05 -5.93 0.45
N GLU A 202 6.08 -6.06 -0.48
CA GLU A 202 4.65 -6.07 -0.14
C GLU A 202 4.29 -7.25 0.78
N ALA A 203 4.91 -8.42 0.58
CA ALA A 203 4.76 -9.56 1.49
C ALA A 203 5.28 -9.23 2.90
N GLY A 204 6.45 -8.58 3.00
CA GLY A 204 7.00 -8.09 4.26
C GLY A 204 6.04 -7.11 4.94
N GLN A 205 5.51 -6.14 4.21
CA GLN A 205 4.53 -5.18 4.71
C GLN A 205 3.27 -5.88 5.25
N CYS A 206 2.74 -6.90 4.57
CA CYS A 206 1.62 -7.71 5.07
C CYS A 206 1.94 -8.37 6.42
N LYS A 207 3.15 -8.91 6.58
CA LYS A 207 3.60 -9.54 7.83
C LYS A 207 3.81 -8.54 8.96
N VAL A 208 4.22 -7.31 8.66
CA VAL A 208 4.25 -6.21 9.63
C VAL A 208 2.84 -5.89 10.14
N PHE A 209 1.84 -5.86 9.25
CA PHE A 209 0.43 -5.70 9.65
C PHE A 209 -0.06 -6.87 10.52
N MET A 210 0.30 -8.11 10.15
CA MET A 210 0.01 -9.29 10.98
C MET A 210 0.64 -9.17 12.38
N ALA A 211 1.92 -8.78 12.47
CA ALA A 211 2.60 -8.59 13.74
C ALA A 211 1.93 -7.51 14.59
N SER A 212 1.54 -6.38 13.99
CA SER A 212 0.81 -5.31 14.66
C SER A 212 -0.55 -5.76 15.20
N LEU A 213 -1.29 -6.55 14.42
CA LEU A 213 -2.58 -7.11 14.82
C LEU A 213 -2.45 -8.10 15.98
N ILE A 214 -1.45 -9.00 15.91
CA ILE A 214 -1.16 -9.97 16.98
C ILE A 214 -0.75 -9.24 18.26
N ALA A 215 0.16 -8.27 18.18
CA ALA A 215 0.59 -7.48 19.33
C ALA A 215 -0.59 -6.75 19.98
N SER A 216 -1.43 -6.08 19.17
CA SER A 216 -2.63 -5.39 19.65
C SER A 216 -3.60 -6.32 20.37
N TYR A 217 -3.76 -7.55 19.87
CA TYR A 217 -4.60 -8.56 20.52
C TYR A 217 -3.99 -9.04 21.84
N LEU A 218 -2.70 -9.37 21.86
CA LEU A 218 -2.00 -9.84 23.07
C LEU A 218 -2.01 -8.80 24.19
N ILE A 219 -1.78 -7.53 23.86
CA ILE A 219 -1.82 -6.43 24.83
C ILE A 219 -3.22 -6.29 25.44
N LYS A 220 -4.28 -6.38 24.61
CA LYS A 220 -5.66 -6.26 25.11
C LYS A 220 -6.14 -7.48 25.90
N LYS A 221 -5.67 -8.68 25.55
CA LYS A 221 -6.07 -9.92 26.21
C LYS A 221 -5.42 -10.10 27.58
N ALA A 222 -4.20 -9.60 27.75
CA ALA A 222 -3.39 -9.99 28.90
C ALA A 222 -3.92 -9.45 30.23
N ASP A 223 -4.19 -10.37 31.16
CA ASP A 223 -4.32 -10.11 32.60
C ASP A 223 -2.94 -9.99 33.30
N THR A 224 -1.84 -10.12 32.55
CA THR A 224 -0.44 -10.15 33.04
C THR A 224 0.40 -9.02 32.47
N ASP A 225 1.57 -8.79 33.07
CA ASP A 225 2.54 -7.77 32.66
C ASP A 225 3.01 -7.97 31.20
N THR A 226 2.42 -7.20 30.28
CA THR A 226 2.81 -7.13 28.87
C THR A 226 3.80 -6.02 28.58
N SER A 227 4.40 -5.39 29.61
CA SER A 227 5.34 -4.27 29.46
C SER A 227 6.51 -4.55 28.50
N TYR A 228 6.83 -5.82 28.26
CA TYR A 228 7.86 -6.27 27.32
C TYR A 228 7.42 -6.30 25.84
N LEU A 229 6.12 -6.33 25.54
CA LEU A 229 5.60 -6.16 24.18
C LEU A 229 5.58 -4.67 23.83
N PRO A 230 5.80 -4.30 22.55
CA PRO A 230 5.67 -2.91 22.13
C PRO A 230 4.24 -2.42 22.42
N GLN A 231 4.13 -1.59 23.45
CA GLN A 231 2.85 -1.14 24.05
C GLN A 231 1.96 -0.37 23.07
N SER A 232 2.54 0.10 21.96
CA SER A 232 1.81 0.79 20.91
C SER A 232 2.14 0.21 19.55
N SER A 233 1.20 0.40 18.62
CA SER A 233 1.43 0.26 17.18
C SER A 233 2.64 1.05 16.66
N ASP A 234 3.24 1.94 17.47
CA ASP A 234 4.24 2.91 17.03
C ASP A 234 5.56 2.26 16.61
N SER A 235 5.98 1.16 17.25
CA SER A 235 7.17 0.42 16.79
C SER A 235 6.98 -0.15 15.40
N CYS A 236 5.78 -0.68 15.10
CA CYS A 236 5.49 -1.13 13.74
C CYS A 236 5.28 0.05 12.78
N LYS A 237 4.81 1.23 13.25
CA LYS A 237 4.67 2.44 12.41
C LYS A 237 6.01 2.97 11.91
N GLN A 238 7.10 2.74 12.65
CA GLN A 238 8.45 3.07 12.21
C GLN A 238 8.86 2.25 10.99
N VAL A 239 8.41 0.99 10.91
CA VAL A 239 8.62 0.11 9.75
C VAL A 239 7.64 0.47 8.63
N SER A 240 6.35 0.58 8.94
CA SER A 240 5.31 0.83 7.95
C SER A 240 4.41 1.99 8.39
N PRO A 241 4.50 3.17 7.75
CA PRO A 241 3.64 4.30 8.09
C PRO A 241 2.15 4.01 7.80
N ASN A 242 1.88 2.98 6.99
CA ASN A 242 0.51 2.59 6.63
C ASN A 242 -0.28 1.94 7.77
N ILE A 243 0.34 1.55 8.88
CA ILE A 243 -0.35 0.91 10.01
C ILE A 243 -1.44 1.80 10.61
N ILE A 244 -1.34 3.12 10.43
CA ILE A 244 -2.40 4.06 10.81
C ILE A 244 -3.76 3.74 10.15
N TRP A 245 -3.76 3.05 9.01
CA TRP A 245 -4.96 2.63 8.29
C TRP A 245 -5.54 1.31 8.80
N GLU A 246 -4.86 0.63 9.71
CA GLU A 246 -5.35 -0.60 10.32
C GLU A 246 -6.45 -0.29 11.35
N LEU A 247 -7.61 -0.94 11.21
CA LEU A 247 -8.74 -0.71 12.12
C LEU A 247 -8.40 -1.17 13.54
N PRO A 248 -8.67 -0.36 14.58
CA PRO A 248 -8.39 -0.75 15.95
C PRO A 248 -9.26 -1.95 16.36
N LEU A 249 -8.71 -2.81 17.23
CA LEU A 249 -9.48 -3.90 17.81
C LEU A 249 -10.58 -3.34 18.72
N SER A 250 -11.79 -3.91 18.67
CA SER A 250 -12.85 -3.53 19.62
C SER A 250 -12.50 -4.07 21.02
N GLU A 251 -13.02 -3.45 22.09
CA GLU A 251 -12.85 -3.96 23.46
C GLU A 251 -13.35 -5.40 23.59
N LYS A 252 -14.39 -5.74 22.84
CA LYS A 252 -15.03 -7.05 22.86
C LYS A 252 -14.35 -8.08 21.93
N SER A 253 -13.35 -7.68 21.15
CA SER A 253 -12.57 -8.60 20.30
C SER A 253 -11.74 -9.58 21.14
N ILE A 254 -11.47 -9.29 22.42
CA ILE A 254 -10.77 -10.21 23.33
C ILE A 254 -11.59 -11.47 23.66
N PHE A 255 -12.92 -11.38 23.54
CA PHE A 255 -13.84 -12.49 23.80
C PHE A 255 -13.96 -13.45 22.62
N GLU A 256 -13.33 -13.13 21.48
CA GLU A 256 -13.23 -14.04 20.36
C GLU A 256 -12.37 -15.26 20.76
N PRO A 257 -12.90 -16.49 20.65
CA PRO A 257 -12.12 -17.69 20.85
C PRO A 257 -11.18 -17.89 19.65
N VAL A 258 -9.97 -17.37 19.77
CA VAL A 258 -8.89 -17.57 18.79
C VAL A 258 -8.27 -18.95 18.95
N SER A 259 -8.21 -19.69 17.85
CA SER A 259 -7.64 -21.05 17.80
C SER A 259 -6.25 -21.11 17.15
N SER A 260 -5.86 -20.03 16.47
CA SER A 260 -4.63 -20.00 15.69
C SER A 260 -3.35 -19.96 16.56
N LEU A 261 -2.28 -20.59 16.05
CA LEU A 261 -0.93 -20.59 16.66
C LEU A 261 -0.23 -19.22 16.57
N TYR A 262 -0.92 -18.18 16.12
CA TYR A 262 -0.34 -16.84 16.01
C TYR A 262 -0.52 -16.01 17.28
N PHE A 263 -1.63 -16.20 18.01
CA PHE A 263 -2.00 -15.34 19.14
C PHE A 263 -1.36 -15.77 20.47
N HIS A 264 -0.03 -15.89 20.46
CA HIS A 264 0.83 -16.05 21.64
C HIS A 264 2.22 -15.45 21.37
N GLU A 265 3.07 -15.28 22.41
CA GLU A 265 4.40 -14.64 22.30
C GLU A 265 5.25 -15.23 21.16
N ASN A 266 5.37 -16.56 21.08
CA ASN A 266 6.13 -17.20 20.00
C ASN A 266 5.53 -16.96 18.60
N GLY A 267 4.20 -16.85 18.47
CA GLY A 267 3.54 -16.60 17.19
C GLY A 267 3.78 -15.19 16.70
N TYR A 268 3.76 -14.21 17.62
CA TYR A 268 4.21 -12.85 17.36
C TYR A 268 5.67 -12.81 16.90
N MET A 269 6.59 -13.40 17.66
CA MET A 269 8.02 -13.40 17.31
C MET A 269 8.29 -14.07 15.95
N ASN A 270 7.66 -15.21 15.68
CA ASN A 270 7.78 -15.89 14.39
C ASN A 270 7.25 -15.03 13.23
N THR A 271 6.19 -14.26 13.47
CA THR A 271 5.64 -13.34 12.46
C THR A 271 6.62 -12.20 12.16
N VAL A 272 7.25 -11.62 13.20
CA VAL A 272 8.27 -10.58 13.02
C VAL A 272 9.52 -11.13 12.32
N HIS A 273 10.01 -12.32 12.70
CA HIS A 273 11.10 -12.99 11.98
C HIS A 273 10.76 -13.22 10.50
N SER A 274 9.54 -13.68 10.21
CA SER A 274 9.09 -13.88 8.84
C SER A 274 8.99 -12.57 8.04
N ALA A 275 8.70 -11.45 8.71
CA ALA A 275 8.75 -10.12 8.11
C ALA A 275 10.20 -9.71 7.79
N ILE A 276 11.15 -9.93 8.70
CA ILE A 276 12.59 -9.68 8.48
C ILE A 276 13.08 -10.48 7.26
N ASP A 277 12.74 -11.76 7.17
CA ASP A 277 13.15 -12.60 6.03
C ASP A 277 12.63 -12.06 4.69
N ALA A 278 11.39 -11.55 4.67
CA ALA A 278 10.82 -10.92 3.49
C ALA A 278 11.52 -9.61 3.14
N MET A 279 11.83 -8.77 4.13
CA MET A 279 12.59 -7.52 3.93
C MET A 279 14.01 -7.77 3.41
N VAL A 280 14.69 -8.81 3.92
CA VAL A 280 16.01 -9.21 3.42
C VAL A 280 15.93 -9.64 1.95
N LYS A 281 14.93 -10.44 1.57
CA LYS A 281 14.72 -10.84 0.16
C LYS A 281 14.37 -9.66 -0.74
N ALA A 282 13.64 -8.67 -0.21
CA ALA A 282 13.32 -7.43 -0.89
C ALA A 282 14.49 -6.43 -0.94
N SER A 283 15.63 -6.74 -0.30
CA SER A 283 16.75 -5.80 -0.10
C SER A 283 16.38 -4.52 0.65
N MET A 284 15.37 -4.59 1.53
CA MET A 284 14.90 -3.52 2.43
C MET A 284 15.57 -3.65 3.81
N PHE A 285 16.89 -3.48 3.83
CA PHE A 285 17.70 -3.75 5.02
C PHE A 285 17.41 -2.79 6.16
N GLU A 286 17.08 -1.53 5.85
CA GLU A 286 16.70 -0.48 6.80
C GLU A 286 15.44 -0.85 7.58
N GLU A 287 14.40 -1.36 6.91
CA GLU A 287 13.21 -1.90 7.59
C GLU A 287 13.53 -3.16 8.41
N GLY A 288 14.43 -3.99 7.89
CA GLY A 288 14.96 -5.13 8.64
C GLY A 288 15.59 -4.73 9.97
N VAL A 289 16.37 -3.64 9.99
CA VAL A 289 16.99 -3.09 11.21
C VAL A 289 15.93 -2.66 12.23
N GLU A 290 14.89 -1.96 11.79
CA GLU A 290 13.79 -1.55 12.65
C GLU A 290 13.04 -2.77 13.23
N LEU A 291 12.79 -3.80 12.41
CA LEU A 291 12.14 -5.04 12.86
C LEU A 291 13.01 -5.85 13.83
N VAL A 292 14.33 -5.91 13.63
CA VAL A 292 15.26 -6.55 14.57
C VAL A 292 15.27 -5.80 15.91
N SER A 293 15.15 -4.46 15.88
CA SER A 293 15.09 -3.64 17.10
C SER A 293 13.87 -3.98 17.96
N ILE A 294 12.71 -4.26 17.34
CA ILE A 294 11.50 -4.73 18.04
C ILE A 294 11.77 -6.04 18.80
N LEU A 295 12.44 -7.00 18.15
CA LEU A 295 12.79 -8.28 18.79
C LEU A 295 13.86 -8.11 19.87
N PHE A 296 14.79 -7.19 19.65
CA PHE A 296 15.86 -6.87 20.60
C PHE A 296 15.28 -6.33 21.91
N ASP A 297 14.36 -5.37 21.84
CA ASP A 297 13.68 -4.82 23.02
C ASP A 297 12.92 -5.91 23.80
N LEU A 298 12.20 -6.80 23.09
CA LEU A 298 11.48 -7.91 23.70
C LEU A 298 12.42 -8.87 24.45
N HIS A 299 13.54 -9.25 23.83
CA HIS A 299 14.52 -10.13 24.45
C HIS A 299 15.36 -9.47 25.55
N ARG A 300 15.54 -8.14 25.49
CA ARG A 300 16.18 -7.35 26.54
C ARG A 300 15.35 -7.38 27.82
N VAL A 301 14.04 -7.09 27.72
CA VAL A 301 13.15 -7.07 28.90
C VAL A 301 12.99 -8.47 29.50
N THR A 302 12.99 -9.51 28.67
CA THR A 302 12.88 -10.91 29.14
C THR A 302 14.21 -11.55 29.56
N GLY A 303 15.34 -10.82 29.51
CA GLY A 303 16.66 -11.31 29.93
C GLY A 303 17.24 -12.45 29.06
N LYS A 304 16.77 -12.62 27.83
CA LYS A 304 17.17 -13.72 26.92
C LYS A 304 18.46 -13.36 26.15
N PHE A 305 19.58 -13.17 26.86
CA PHE A 305 20.84 -12.66 26.28
C PHE A 305 21.43 -13.47 25.13
N LYS A 306 21.29 -14.81 25.12
CA LYS A 306 21.73 -15.62 23.98
C LYS A 306 21.02 -15.23 22.68
N LYS A 307 19.72 -14.93 22.75
CA LYS A 307 18.95 -14.44 21.61
C LYS A 307 19.36 -13.02 21.21
N LEU A 308 19.74 -12.18 22.18
CA LEU A 308 20.28 -10.84 21.88
C LEU A 308 21.62 -10.92 21.14
N GLU A 309 22.48 -11.89 21.46
CA GLU A 309 23.72 -12.12 20.72
C GLU A 309 23.42 -12.51 19.26
N GLU A 310 22.46 -13.40 19.03
CA GLU A 310 22.02 -13.81 17.69
C GLU A 310 21.42 -12.63 16.90
N LEU A 311 20.54 -11.85 17.52
CA LEU A 311 19.97 -10.64 16.92
C LEU A 311 21.03 -9.55 16.67
N GLY A 312 22.05 -9.45 17.53
CA GLY A 312 23.15 -8.51 17.35
C GLY A 312 23.98 -8.82 16.09
N LYS A 313 24.20 -10.11 15.80
CA LYS A 313 24.84 -10.55 14.54
C LYS A 313 23.98 -10.20 13.33
N MET A 314 22.68 -10.49 13.40
CA MET A 314 21.74 -10.15 12.33
C MET A 314 21.65 -8.63 12.08
N LEU A 315 21.63 -7.83 13.15
CA LEU A 315 21.64 -6.36 13.08
C LEU A 315 22.89 -5.85 12.36
N TRP A 316 24.07 -6.38 12.71
CA TRP A 316 25.32 -6.05 12.05
C TRP A 316 25.29 -6.41 10.56
N GLU A 317 24.81 -7.60 10.21
CA GLU A 317 24.70 -8.03 8.81
C GLU A 317 23.77 -7.14 7.98
N LEU A 318 22.61 -6.76 8.55
CA LEU A 318 21.66 -5.86 7.89
C LEU A 318 22.27 -4.46 7.69
N ALA A 319 22.94 -3.91 8.70
CA ALA A 319 23.60 -2.62 8.61
C ALA A 319 24.73 -2.62 7.57
N ASP A 320 25.56 -3.67 7.53
CA ASP A 320 26.61 -3.84 6.52
C ASP A 320 26.03 -3.94 5.10
N ARG A 321 24.92 -4.66 4.91
CA ARG A 321 24.24 -4.73 3.61
C ARG A 321 23.60 -3.40 3.20
N ALA A 322 23.01 -2.67 4.14
CA ALA A 322 22.47 -1.33 3.88
C ALA A 322 23.58 -0.37 3.43
N GLU A 323 24.70 -0.34 4.15
CA GLU A 323 25.86 0.49 3.81
C GLU A 323 26.45 0.12 2.45
N LYS A 324 26.57 -1.18 2.15
CA LYS A 324 27.00 -1.66 0.82
C LYS A 324 26.03 -1.22 -0.27
N ALA A 325 24.72 -1.33 -0.05
CA ALA A 325 23.71 -0.90 -1.03
C ALA A 325 23.82 0.60 -1.34
N ILE A 326 24.10 1.42 -0.32
CA ILE A 326 24.31 2.87 -0.44
C ILE A 326 25.62 3.17 -1.18
N THR A 327 26.74 2.61 -0.73
CA THR A 327 28.09 2.93 -1.24
C THR A 327 28.39 2.36 -2.63
N SER A 328 27.76 1.25 -3.00
CA SER A 328 27.91 0.63 -4.33
C SER A 328 26.85 1.05 -5.33
N ASN A 329 25.82 1.78 -4.88
CA ASN A 329 24.63 2.15 -5.69
C ASN A 329 24.01 0.96 -6.44
N THR A 330 24.04 -0.23 -5.83
CA THR A 330 23.56 -1.48 -6.45
C THR A 330 22.05 -1.67 -6.31
N ARG A 331 21.40 -0.89 -5.43
CA ARG A 331 19.95 -0.95 -5.24
C ARG A 331 19.22 -0.28 -6.39
N LEU A 332 18.53 -1.06 -7.20
CA LEU A 332 17.67 -0.57 -8.27
C LEU A 332 16.37 0.00 -7.69
N HIS A 333 15.90 1.10 -8.28
CA HIS A 333 14.73 1.84 -7.82
C HIS A 333 13.46 1.39 -8.54
N TYR A 334 12.35 1.30 -7.81
CA TYR A 334 11.06 0.99 -8.39
C TYR A 334 10.61 2.06 -9.39
N ASN A 335 9.90 1.63 -10.42
CA ASN A 335 9.25 2.51 -11.37
C ASN A 335 7.84 2.85 -10.87
N TYR A 336 7.42 4.09 -11.04
CA TYR A 336 6.06 4.51 -10.71
C TYR A 336 5.33 4.99 -11.96
N TYR A 337 4.10 4.51 -12.13
CA TYR A 337 3.27 4.83 -13.29
C TYR A 337 1.92 5.39 -12.86
N ARG A 338 1.56 6.55 -13.40
CA ARG A 338 0.21 7.09 -13.26
C ARG A 338 -0.67 6.48 -14.35
N VAL A 339 -1.80 5.90 -13.97
CA VAL A 339 -2.80 5.31 -14.87
C VAL A 339 -4.14 5.99 -14.66
N CYS A 340 -4.71 6.55 -15.73
CA CYS A 340 -6.11 6.96 -15.80
C CYS A 340 -6.91 5.92 -16.59
N MET A 341 -8.11 5.60 -16.13
CA MET A 341 -9.00 4.64 -16.80
C MET A 341 -10.27 5.33 -17.24
N TYR A 342 -10.66 5.14 -18.50
CA TYR A 342 -11.85 5.74 -19.10
C TYR A 342 -12.67 4.68 -19.84
N GLY A 343 -13.98 4.68 -19.64
CA GLY A 343 -14.93 3.81 -20.33
C GLY A 343 -15.87 3.07 -19.37
N PRO A 344 -17.06 2.69 -19.84
CA PRO A 344 -18.15 2.20 -18.99
C PRO A 344 -17.81 0.88 -18.25
N LYS A 345 -17.08 -0.05 -18.89
CA LYS A 345 -16.73 -1.35 -18.27
C LYS A 345 -15.73 -1.25 -17.11
N PHE A 346 -15.04 -0.11 -16.95
CA PHE A 346 -14.20 0.13 -15.77
C PHE A 346 -15.02 0.34 -14.48
N LYS A 347 -16.34 0.58 -14.55
CA LYS A 347 -17.24 0.72 -13.40
C LYS A 347 -16.67 1.70 -12.35
N LYS A 348 -16.36 1.23 -11.13
CA LYS A 348 -15.78 2.02 -10.04
C LYS A 348 -14.40 2.63 -10.36
N PHE A 349 -13.72 2.11 -11.37
CA PHE A 349 -12.43 2.61 -11.84
C PHE A 349 -12.58 3.65 -12.97
N ASN A 350 -13.77 3.84 -13.54
CA ASN A 350 -13.97 4.82 -14.60
C ASN A 350 -13.74 6.24 -14.10
N ASN A 351 -13.03 7.06 -14.88
CA ASN A 351 -12.65 8.44 -14.54
C ASN A 351 -11.84 8.56 -13.23
N THR A 352 -11.01 7.56 -12.94
CA THR A 352 -10.14 7.58 -11.76
C THR A 352 -8.66 7.52 -12.14
N LYS A 353 -7.80 8.04 -11.26
CA LYS A 353 -6.35 8.11 -11.41
C LYS A 353 -5.68 7.26 -10.34
N TRP A 354 -4.64 6.52 -10.72
CA TRP A 354 -3.96 5.57 -9.85
C TRP A 354 -2.45 5.66 -10.02
N ILE A 355 -1.71 5.44 -8.95
CA ILE A 355 -0.27 5.25 -8.96
C ILE A 355 0.02 3.76 -8.80
N TYR A 356 0.72 3.20 -9.79
CA TYR A 356 1.23 1.83 -9.78
C TYR A 356 2.73 1.86 -9.45
N LYS A 357 3.16 0.90 -8.64
CA LYS A 357 4.56 0.65 -8.31
C LYS A 357 5.01 -0.64 -8.98
N GLU A 358 6.00 -0.55 -9.85
CA GLU A 358 6.54 -1.64 -10.65
C GLU A 358 8.02 -1.89 -10.39
N LEU A 359 8.44 -3.13 -10.60
CA LEU A 359 9.84 -3.53 -10.45
C LEU A 359 10.73 -2.69 -11.37
N PRO A 360 11.99 -2.44 -10.98
CA PRO A 360 12.94 -1.65 -11.79
C PRO A 360 13.11 -2.15 -13.23
N SER A 361 12.96 -3.46 -13.44
CA SER A 361 13.08 -4.12 -14.75
C SER A 361 11.88 -3.92 -15.68
N VAL A 362 10.73 -3.49 -15.15
CA VAL A 362 9.50 -3.32 -15.93
C VAL A 362 9.43 -1.88 -16.41
N ARG A 363 9.57 -1.66 -17.71
CA ARG A 363 9.48 -0.31 -18.30
C ARG A 363 8.03 0.05 -18.61
N LEU A 364 7.78 1.34 -18.89
CA LEU A 364 6.44 1.84 -19.21
C LEU A 364 5.80 1.10 -20.40
N VAL A 365 6.60 0.74 -21.41
CA VAL A 365 6.12 -0.01 -22.59
C VAL A 365 5.64 -1.41 -22.18
N ASP A 366 6.48 -2.15 -21.44
CA ASP A 366 6.18 -3.50 -20.98
C ASP A 366 4.93 -3.50 -20.06
N PHE A 367 4.84 -2.50 -19.17
CA PHE A 367 3.68 -2.28 -18.29
C PHE A 367 2.40 -1.90 -19.07
N SER A 368 2.52 -1.01 -20.06
CA SER A 368 1.40 -0.58 -20.91
C SER A 368 0.82 -1.75 -21.69
N GLU A 369 1.67 -2.56 -22.31
CA GLU A 369 1.27 -3.77 -23.04
C GLU A 369 0.57 -4.77 -22.11
N ARG A 370 1.13 -5.01 -20.91
CA ARG A 370 0.50 -5.87 -19.89
C ARG A 370 -0.90 -5.40 -19.54
N LEU A 371 -1.07 -4.12 -19.18
CA LEU A 371 -2.37 -3.59 -18.75
C LEU A 371 -3.41 -3.58 -19.88
N VAL A 372 -3.00 -3.18 -21.09
CA VAL A 372 -3.89 -3.23 -22.27
C VAL A 372 -4.37 -4.65 -22.52
N LYS A 373 -3.46 -5.63 -22.54
CA LYS A 373 -3.80 -7.04 -22.70
C LYS A 373 -4.76 -7.52 -21.61
N GLN A 374 -4.43 -7.25 -20.34
CA GLN A 374 -5.24 -7.62 -19.19
C GLN A 374 -6.69 -7.11 -19.28
N PHE A 375 -6.87 -5.82 -19.60
CA PHE A 375 -8.22 -5.25 -19.68
C PHE A 375 -8.95 -5.64 -20.97
N THR A 376 -8.24 -5.82 -22.08
CA THR A 376 -8.82 -6.31 -23.34
C THR A 376 -9.39 -7.71 -23.16
N GLU A 377 -8.62 -8.62 -22.55
CA GLU A 377 -9.08 -9.98 -22.23
C GLU A 377 -10.26 -9.96 -21.24
N LYS A 378 -10.22 -9.09 -20.22
CA LYS A 378 -11.30 -8.95 -19.24
C LYS A 378 -12.61 -8.43 -19.85
N PHE A 379 -12.54 -7.51 -20.79
CA PHE A 379 -13.72 -6.86 -21.37
C PHE A 379 -14.25 -7.56 -22.63
N GLY A 380 -13.43 -8.40 -23.27
CA GLY A 380 -13.73 -8.97 -24.58
C GLY A 380 -13.78 -7.93 -25.71
N GLU A 381 -13.20 -6.75 -25.47
CA GLU A 381 -13.22 -5.58 -26.35
C GLU A 381 -11.87 -4.86 -26.27
N ASP A 382 -11.47 -4.21 -27.36
CA ASP A 382 -10.20 -3.49 -27.47
C ASP A 382 -10.10 -2.32 -26.48
N VAL A 383 -8.97 -2.24 -25.77
CA VAL A 383 -8.63 -1.16 -24.84
C VAL A 383 -7.47 -0.36 -25.41
N LYS A 384 -7.67 0.93 -25.63
CA LYS A 384 -6.68 1.79 -26.32
C LYS A 384 -5.87 2.64 -25.37
N VAL A 385 -4.63 2.94 -25.75
CA VAL A 385 -3.79 3.88 -25.00
C VAL A 385 -4.01 5.30 -25.52
N LEU A 386 -4.34 6.22 -24.63
CA LEU A 386 -4.46 7.65 -24.95
C LEU A 386 -3.09 8.34 -24.85
N PRO A 387 -2.82 9.31 -25.73
CA PRO A 387 -1.63 10.14 -25.62
C PRO A 387 -1.69 11.00 -24.35
N ASN A 388 -0.53 11.40 -23.86
CA ASN A 388 -0.38 12.30 -22.71
C ASN A 388 -0.46 13.79 -23.12
N THR A 389 -1.24 14.10 -24.15
CA THR A 389 -1.50 15.47 -24.63
C THR A 389 -2.65 16.12 -23.87
N HIS A 390 -2.82 17.44 -24.04
CA HIS A 390 -3.72 18.32 -23.28
C HIS A 390 -5.14 17.78 -22.98
N ASP A 391 -5.72 18.32 -21.91
CA ASP A 391 -6.90 17.84 -21.17
C ASP A 391 -8.20 17.65 -21.99
N ASP A 392 -8.27 18.13 -23.24
CA ASP A 392 -9.43 17.99 -24.15
C ASP A 392 -9.35 16.73 -25.02
N LEU A 393 -9.22 15.57 -24.41
CA LEU A 393 -9.27 14.30 -25.13
C LEU A 393 -10.73 14.02 -25.57
N GLN A 394 -10.99 14.04 -26.87
CA GLN A 394 -12.25 13.56 -27.42
C GLN A 394 -12.25 12.03 -27.36
N ILE A 395 -12.89 11.50 -26.32
CA ILE A 395 -13.01 10.06 -26.06
C ILE A 395 -14.40 9.60 -26.52
N GLU A 396 -14.46 8.51 -27.29
CA GLU A 396 -15.74 7.93 -27.70
C GLU A 396 -16.42 7.27 -26.49
N PRO A 397 -17.70 7.57 -26.18
CA PRO A 397 -18.36 7.12 -24.95
C PRO A 397 -18.40 5.60 -24.74
N ASP A 398 -18.46 4.83 -25.83
CA ASP A 398 -18.60 3.38 -25.81
C ASP A 398 -17.26 2.63 -25.84
N LYS A 399 -16.13 3.35 -25.92
CA LYS A 399 -14.80 2.76 -25.98
C LYS A 399 -14.06 2.86 -24.65
N HIS A 400 -13.02 2.04 -24.54
CA HIS A 400 -12.25 1.85 -23.32
C HIS A 400 -10.82 2.32 -23.54
N TYR A 401 -10.33 3.14 -22.62
CA TYR A 401 -9.03 3.78 -22.76
C TYR A 401 -8.24 3.79 -21.46
N LEU A 402 -6.92 3.70 -21.61
CA LEU A 402 -5.92 3.87 -20.57
C LEU A 402 -5.03 5.04 -20.93
N GLN A 403 -4.79 5.96 -19.99
CA GLN A 403 -3.75 6.98 -20.15
C GLN A 403 -2.65 6.73 -19.12
N MET A 404 -1.43 6.46 -19.60
CA MET A 404 -0.33 5.99 -18.77
C MET A 404 0.91 6.86 -18.96
N LEU A 405 1.55 7.24 -17.85
CA LEU A 405 2.84 7.95 -17.88
C LEU A 405 3.71 7.55 -16.69
N ALA A 406 5.01 7.77 -16.83
CA ALA A 406 5.97 7.65 -15.73
C ALA A 406 5.89 8.87 -14.82
N VAL A 407 5.89 8.62 -13.51
CA VAL A 407 6.02 9.63 -12.46
C VAL A 407 7.21 9.29 -11.58
N SER A 408 7.77 10.31 -10.95
CA SER A 408 8.85 10.15 -9.97
C SER A 408 8.33 10.48 -8.56
N PRO A 409 8.86 9.85 -7.50
CA PRO A 409 8.59 10.27 -6.13
C PRO A 409 8.83 11.78 -5.96
N PHE A 410 7.90 12.47 -5.33
CA PHE A 410 7.97 13.90 -5.04
C PHE A 410 8.00 14.09 -3.53
N LEU A 411 8.99 14.83 -3.02
CA LEU A 411 9.09 15.13 -1.59
C LEU A 411 8.60 16.55 -1.33
N ASP A 412 7.66 16.70 -0.40
CA ASP A 412 7.17 18.02 -0.01
C ASP A 412 8.21 18.82 0.81
N ALA A 413 7.98 20.12 0.91
CA ALA A 413 8.88 21.04 1.60
C ALA A 413 9.02 20.73 3.11
N ASN A 414 8.02 20.12 3.73
CA ASN A 414 8.04 19.79 5.15
C ASN A 414 8.99 18.62 5.43
N ARG A 415 8.94 17.61 4.57
CA ARG A 415 9.82 16.45 4.62
C ARG A 415 11.26 16.80 4.23
N LEU A 416 11.45 17.73 3.30
CA LEU A 416 12.76 18.29 2.99
C LEU A 416 13.37 19.04 4.19
N LYS A 417 12.54 19.68 5.03
CA LYS A 417 12.99 20.41 6.23
C LYS A 417 13.24 19.51 7.44
N SER A 418 12.60 18.35 7.52
CA SER A 418 12.70 17.48 8.70
C SER A 418 14.03 16.73 8.82
N LYS A 419 14.83 16.68 7.75
CA LYS A 419 16.16 16.05 7.74
C LYS A 419 17.22 17.02 7.19
N LYS A 420 18.38 17.09 7.86
CA LYS A 420 19.53 17.90 7.41
C LYS A 420 20.12 17.39 6.08
N THR A 421 20.06 16.07 5.86
CA THR A 421 20.48 15.40 4.63
C THR A 421 19.50 14.26 4.35
N LEU A 422 19.00 14.17 3.12
CA LEU A 422 18.15 13.06 2.68
C LEU A 422 19.01 11.96 2.06
N SER A 423 18.96 10.75 2.62
CA SER A 423 19.54 9.57 1.98
C SER A 423 18.74 9.14 0.75
N VAL A 424 19.31 8.27 -0.09
CA VAL A 424 18.58 7.62 -1.21
C VAL A 424 17.34 6.88 -0.70
N TRP A 425 17.46 6.22 0.46
CA TRP A 425 16.35 5.59 1.18
C TRP A 425 15.22 6.58 1.49
N ASP A 426 15.55 7.75 2.03
CA ASP A 426 14.57 8.76 2.41
C ASP A 426 13.76 9.30 1.22
N LYS A 427 14.32 9.23 0.01
CA LYS A 427 13.65 9.67 -1.22
C LYS A 427 12.66 8.64 -1.77
N GLN A 428 12.70 7.40 -1.29
CA GLN A 428 11.96 6.28 -1.88
C GLN A 428 11.06 5.53 -0.92
N HIS A 429 11.38 5.57 0.37
CA HIS A 429 10.60 4.93 1.41
C HIS A 429 9.54 5.89 1.98
N GLY A 430 8.37 5.39 2.39
CA GLY A 430 7.31 6.21 2.98
C GLY A 430 6.83 7.35 2.09
N ILE A 431 6.73 7.15 0.77
CA ILE A 431 6.35 8.17 -0.22
C ILE A 431 4.86 8.09 -0.57
N ASN A 432 4.17 9.23 -0.66
CA ASN A 432 2.76 9.30 -1.05
C ASN A 432 2.46 10.43 -2.05
N SER A 433 3.51 11.01 -2.62
CA SER A 433 3.40 12.07 -3.62
C SER A 433 4.31 11.76 -4.80
N PHE A 434 3.80 12.03 -6.01
CA PHE A 434 4.44 11.66 -7.27
C PHE A 434 4.29 12.77 -8.27
N ALA A 435 5.38 13.14 -8.96
CA ALA A 435 5.37 14.24 -9.92
C ALA A 435 5.72 13.77 -11.33
N VAL A 436 5.12 14.46 -12.31
CA VAL A 436 5.56 14.46 -13.71
C VAL A 436 5.72 15.90 -14.16
N GLU A 437 6.75 16.15 -14.96
CA GLU A 437 6.99 17.45 -15.57
C GLU A 437 6.80 17.37 -17.08
N ALA A 438 6.12 18.36 -17.64
CA ALA A 438 5.93 18.48 -19.07
C ALA A 438 6.26 19.92 -19.53
N PRO A 439 6.85 20.10 -20.72
CA PRO A 439 7.00 21.42 -21.33
C PRO A 439 5.65 22.10 -21.51
N TRP A 440 5.60 23.41 -21.27
CA TRP A 440 4.38 24.21 -21.37
C TRP A 440 4.63 25.51 -22.15
N GLY A 441 3.59 26.07 -22.78
CA GLY A 441 3.68 27.28 -23.61
C GLY A 441 3.79 28.60 -22.83
N GLY A 442 3.78 28.54 -21.51
CA GLY A 442 3.79 29.71 -20.64
C GLY A 442 2.41 30.39 -20.48
N PRO A 443 2.33 31.44 -19.63
CA PRO A 443 1.07 32.09 -19.24
C PRO A 443 0.29 32.70 -20.41
N ASN A 444 1.00 33.13 -21.45
CA ASN A 444 0.41 33.76 -22.62
C ASN A 444 -0.10 32.73 -23.66
N GLY A 445 0.04 31.44 -23.37
CA GLY A 445 -0.26 30.36 -24.30
C GLY A 445 0.79 30.23 -25.42
N GLY A 446 0.66 29.15 -26.21
CA GLY A 446 1.57 28.87 -27.33
C GLY A 446 2.19 27.48 -27.24
N LYS A 447 3.11 27.20 -28.18
CA LYS A 447 3.88 25.96 -28.18
C LYS A 447 5.03 26.05 -27.16
N PRO A 448 5.41 24.94 -26.50
CA PRO A 448 6.60 24.92 -25.67
C PRO A 448 7.84 25.36 -26.46
N SER A 449 8.74 26.08 -25.79
CA SER A 449 9.99 26.60 -26.36
C SER A 449 11.20 25.97 -25.67
N ASP A 450 12.23 25.66 -26.45
CA ASP A 450 13.54 25.23 -25.96
C ASP A 450 14.48 26.42 -25.65
N GLU A 451 14.08 27.63 -26.01
CA GLU A 451 14.83 28.85 -25.68
C GLU A 451 14.78 29.10 -24.17
N VAL A 452 15.95 29.17 -23.52
CA VAL A 452 16.11 29.31 -22.06
C VAL A 452 15.27 30.45 -21.48
N SER A 453 15.11 31.55 -22.21
CA SER A 453 14.33 32.74 -21.82
C SER A 453 12.81 32.52 -21.79
N LYS A 454 12.32 31.53 -22.54
CA LYS A 454 10.89 31.23 -22.77
C LYS A 454 10.55 29.80 -22.39
N GLN A 455 11.44 29.10 -21.71
CA GLN A 455 11.22 27.71 -21.31
C GLN A 455 10.29 27.68 -20.09
N TRP A 456 9.08 27.16 -20.29
CA TRP A 456 8.14 26.92 -19.21
C TRP A 456 7.90 25.42 -19.06
N LYS A 457 7.66 24.99 -17.83
CA LYS A 457 7.23 23.62 -17.52
C LYS A 457 6.03 23.66 -16.60
N ILE A 458 5.23 22.61 -16.66
CA ILE A 458 4.19 22.33 -15.68
C ILE A 458 4.55 21.06 -14.92
N ARG A 459 4.58 21.15 -13.59
CA ARG A 459 4.77 20.01 -12.70
C ARG A 459 3.41 19.61 -12.17
N THR A 460 2.96 18.42 -12.54
CA THR A 460 1.72 17.82 -11.99
C THR A 460 2.09 16.86 -10.88
N ILE A 461 1.60 17.12 -9.67
CA ILE A 461 1.85 16.33 -8.47
C ILE A 461 0.57 15.59 -8.10
N TYR A 462 0.67 14.29 -7.96
CA TYR A 462 -0.40 13.40 -7.54
C TYR A 462 -0.16 12.94 -6.11
N PHE A 463 -1.20 12.97 -5.28
CA PHE A 463 -1.13 12.53 -3.88
C PHE A 463 -2.00 11.29 -3.65
N THR A 464 -1.46 10.35 -2.89
CA THR A 464 -2.15 9.15 -2.41
C THR A 464 -2.36 9.22 -0.90
N PRO A 465 -3.44 8.61 -0.36
CA PRO A 465 -3.70 8.62 1.08
C PRO A 465 -2.73 7.71 1.85
N GLN A 466 -2.31 6.62 1.22
CA GLN A 466 -1.34 5.67 1.75
C GLN A 466 0.04 5.90 1.13
N TYR A 467 1.05 5.27 1.72
CA TYR A 467 2.46 5.39 1.35
C TYR A 467 2.95 4.14 0.61
N PHE A 468 3.96 4.32 -0.25
CA PHE A 468 4.82 3.25 -0.71
C PHE A 468 6.15 3.26 0.07
N PRO A 469 6.73 2.09 0.38
CA PRO A 469 6.12 0.78 0.21
C PRO A 469 4.94 0.55 1.16
N GLY A 470 4.07 -0.37 0.78
CA GLY A 470 2.91 -0.79 1.55
C GLY A 470 2.50 -2.20 1.14
N TYR A 471 1.40 -2.71 1.68
CA TYR A 471 0.85 -4.02 1.29
C TYR A 471 0.13 -3.97 -0.08
N GLN A 472 0.04 -2.79 -0.70
CA GLN A 472 -0.53 -2.54 -2.02
C GLN A 472 0.52 -2.05 -3.01
N ARG A 473 0.41 -2.51 -4.27
CA ARG A 473 1.22 -2.05 -5.41
C ARG A 473 0.53 -0.97 -6.26
N ARG A 474 -0.74 -0.68 -5.95
CA ARG A 474 -1.56 0.31 -6.62
C ARG A 474 -2.33 1.12 -5.59
N LEU A 475 -2.23 2.44 -5.67
CA LEU A 475 -2.93 3.37 -4.79
C LEU A 475 -3.73 4.39 -5.61
N ARG A 476 -4.93 4.72 -5.14
CA ARG A 476 -5.78 5.72 -5.79
C ARG A 476 -5.24 7.12 -5.51
N VAL A 477 -5.18 7.94 -6.54
CA VAL A 477 -4.91 9.38 -6.40
C VAL A 477 -6.16 10.06 -5.83
N THR A 478 -5.99 10.80 -4.75
CA THR A 478 -7.06 11.56 -4.08
C THR A 478 -6.96 13.05 -4.33
N GLU A 479 -5.77 13.55 -4.63
CA GLU A 479 -5.52 14.97 -4.91
C GLU A 479 -4.51 15.13 -6.04
N GLU A 480 -4.70 16.17 -6.86
CA GLU A 480 -3.79 16.57 -7.92
C GLU A 480 -3.53 18.07 -7.83
N LYS A 481 -2.24 18.45 -7.89
CA LYS A 481 -1.78 19.83 -7.89
C LYS A 481 -0.95 20.10 -9.13
N LYS A 482 -1.15 21.23 -9.79
CA LYS A 482 -0.35 21.68 -10.94
C LYS A 482 0.42 22.94 -10.56
N ASP A 483 1.75 22.88 -10.65
CA ASP A 483 2.64 24.00 -10.40
C ASP A 483 3.28 24.47 -11.72
N ASN A 484 3.13 25.75 -12.04
CA ASN A 484 3.75 26.36 -13.21
C ASN A 484 5.17 26.79 -12.87
N ILE A 485 6.15 26.32 -13.64
CA ILE A 485 7.57 26.57 -13.43
C ILE A 485 8.04 27.50 -14.56
N GLY A 486 8.52 28.68 -14.15
CA GLY A 486 9.00 29.72 -15.06
C GLY A 486 10.41 29.45 -15.60
N PRO A 487 10.90 30.31 -16.51
CA PRO A 487 12.20 30.15 -17.15
C PRO A 487 13.38 30.12 -16.17
N LEU A 488 13.39 31.02 -15.18
CA LEU A 488 14.46 31.08 -14.19
C LEU A 488 14.46 29.85 -13.28
N GLU A 489 13.29 29.40 -12.83
CA GLU A 489 13.14 28.18 -12.05
C GLU A 489 13.53 26.94 -12.85
N CYS A 490 13.15 26.87 -14.13
CA CYS A 490 13.58 25.79 -15.03
C CYS A 490 15.10 25.71 -15.15
N ALA A 491 15.78 26.87 -15.17
CA ALA A 491 17.23 26.94 -15.19
C ALA A 491 17.86 26.49 -13.87
N ILE A 492 17.30 26.90 -12.72
CA ILE A 492 17.74 26.42 -11.40
C ILE A 492 17.58 24.91 -11.30
N ASP A 493 16.39 24.38 -11.62
CA ASP A 493 16.08 22.94 -11.58
C ASP A 493 17.04 22.13 -12.48
N LEU A 494 17.43 22.67 -13.64
CA LEU A 494 18.40 22.02 -14.53
C LEU A 494 19.79 21.91 -13.89
N ILE A 495 20.29 22.99 -13.28
CA ILE A 495 21.60 22.99 -12.62
C ILE A 495 21.57 22.08 -11.38
N GLU A 496 20.51 22.14 -10.57
CA GLU A 496 20.34 21.27 -9.40
C GLU A 496 20.27 19.79 -9.79
N SER A 497 19.55 19.45 -10.86
CA SER A 497 19.50 18.08 -11.37
C SER A 497 20.90 17.57 -11.79
N ARG A 498 21.71 18.41 -12.44
CA ARG A 498 23.10 18.04 -12.80
C ARG A 498 23.99 17.89 -11.58
N LEU A 499 23.86 18.78 -10.58
CA LEU A 499 24.56 18.68 -9.31
C LEU A 499 24.26 17.35 -8.61
N GLU A 500 22.99 16.97 -8.50
CA GLU A 500 22.60 15.70 -7.86
C GLU A 500 23.17 14.49 -8.61
N LEU A 501 23.15 14.48 -9.95
CA LEU A 501 23.77 13.40 -10.73
C LEU A 501 25.27 13.26 -10.45
N ILE A 502 26.00 14.37 -10.39
CA ILE A 502 27.44 14.34 -10.07
C ILE A 502 27.66 13.87 -8.63
N LYS A 503 26.86 14.37 -7.66
CA LYS A 503 26.96 13.94 -6.26
C LYS A 503 26.75 12.44 -6.10
N VAL A 504 25.76 11.87 -6.79
CA VAL A 504 25.49 10.42 -6.78
C VAL A 504 26.70 9.64 -7.25
N GLU A 505 27.32 10.01 -8.38
CA GLU A 505 28.52 9.33 -8.89
C GLU A 505 29.71 9.45 -7.94
N LEU A 506 29.86 10.60 -7.28
CA LEU A 506 30.95 10.84 -6.32
C LEU A 506 30.75 10.14 -4.97
N HIS A 507 29.53 9.78 -4.61
CA HIS A 507 29.24 9.00 -3.40
C HIS A 507 29.60 7.52 -3.56
N ILE A 508 29.74 7.03 -4.79
CA ILE A 508 30.17 5.66 -5.08
C ILE A 508 31.67 5.53 -4.77
N SER A 509 32.07 4.50 -4.02
CA SER A 509 33.47 4.31 -3.61
C SER A 509 34.04 2.95 -4.02
N PRO A 510 35.04 2.89 -4.93
CA PRO A 510 35.52 4.00 -5.77
C PRO A 510 34.50 4.37 -6.87
N PRO A 511 34.49 5.63 -7.35
CA PRO A 511 33.60 6.03 -8.44
C PRO A 511 33.83 5.21 -9.71
N ASN A 512 32.74 4.91 -10.42
CA ASN A 512 32.84 4.28 -11.74
C ASN A 512 33.22 5.35 -12.77
N THR A 513 34.44 5.26 -13.31
CA THR A 513 34.99 6.28 -14.21
C THR A 513 34.17 6.45 -15.48
N LYS A 514 33.50 5.41 -15.98
CA LYS A 514 32.69 5.48 -17.21
C LYS A 514 31.40 6.26 -16.99
N THR A 515 30.66 5.95 -15.93
CA THR A 515 29.39 6.65 -15.60
C THR A 515 29.68 8.09 -15.19
N LEU A 516 30.72 8.31 -14.38
CA LEU A 516 31.19 9.65 -14.02
C LEU A 516 31.55 10.49 -15.25
N GLN A 517 32.28 9.91 -16.22
CA GLN A 517 32.60 10.57 -17.50
C GLN A 517 31.36 10.93 -18.32
N ILE A 518 30.34 10.06 -18.38
CA ILE A 518 29.07 10.33 -19.07
C ILE A 518 28.33 11.50 -18.41
N VAL A 519 28.26 11.51 -17.07
CA VAL A 519 27.62 12.59 -16.32
C VAL A 519 28.37 13.91 -16.49
N LEU A 520 29.71 13.90 -16.43
CA LEU A 520 30.54 15.09 -16.65
C LEU A 520 30.40 15.63 -18.07
N GLN A 521 30.41 14.76 -19.09
CA GLN A 521 30.19 15.14 -20.48
C GLN A 521 28.83 15.82 -20.66
N GLY A 522 27.75 15.19 -20.16
CA GLY A 522 26.40 15.74 -20.26
C GLY A 522 26.20 17.05 -19.48
N SER A 523 27.09 17.35 -18.55
CA SER A 523 27.06 18.56 -17.71
C SER A 523 27.87 19.71 -18.30
N ILE A 524 29.08 19.43 -18.79
CA ILE A 524 30.06 20.44 -19.25
C ILE A 524 29.96 20.65 -20.77
N MET A 525 29.60 19.61 -21.51
CA MET A 525 29.51 19.59 -22.96
C MET A 525 28.11 19.14 -23.45
N PRO A 526 27.02 19.83 -23.05
CA PRO A 526 25.69 19.48 -23.53
C PRO A 526 25.60 19.71 -25.05
N GLN A 527 25.27 18.66 -25.80
CA GLN A 527 25.16 18.71 -27.27
C GLN A 527 23.73 18.98 -27.77
N VAL A 528 22.72 18.72 -26.93
CA VAL A 528 21.30 18.72 -27.32
C VAL A 528 20.51 19.89 -26.71
N ASN A 529 20.92 20.37 -25.53
CA ASN A 529 20.25 21.46 -24.81
C ASN A 529 21.16 22.69 -24.76
N SER A 530 20.60 23.89 -24.57
CA SER A 530 21.36 25.15 -24.51
C SER A 530 22.41 25.21 -23.40
N GLY A 531 22.30 24.33 -22.39
CA GLY A 531 23.34 24.08 -21.39
C GLY A 531 23.55 25.18 -20.35
N PRO A 532 24.44 24.95 -19.36
CA PRO A 532 24.73 25.93 -18.30
C PRO A 532 25.26 27.29 -18.82
N LYS A 533 25.96 27.30 -19.98
CA LYS A 533 26.45 28.54 -20.61
C LYS A 533 25.33 29.49 -21.00
N ALA A 534 24.31 28.99 -21.72
CA ALA A 534 23.18 29.81 -22.15
C ALA A 534 22.38 30.36 -20.95
N ILE A 535 22.26 29.57 -19.88
CA ILE A 535 21.66 29.99 -18.61
C ILE A 535 22.39 31.19 -18.02
N MET A 536 23.73 31.10 -17.89
CA MET A 536 24.53 32.20 -17.36
C MET A 536 24.42 33.46 -18.23
N HIS A 537 24.56 33.30 -19.55
CA HIS A 537 24.47 34.42 -20.47
C HIS A 537 23.12 35.15 -20.32
N TYR A 538 21.99 34.44 -20.37
CA TYR A 538 20.69 35.09 -20.31
C TYR A 538 20.39 35.71 -18.92
N PHE A 539 20.42 34.90 -17.86
CA PHE A 539 19.95 35.33 -16.53
C PHE A 539 20.95 36.17 -15.75
N LEU A 540 22.26 36.10 -16.07
CA LEU A 540 23.30 36.80 -15.29
C LEU A 540 23.90 38.01 -16.01
N THR A 541 23.64 38.25 -17.30
CA THR A 541 24.26 39.38 -18.03
C THR A 541 23.29 40.38 -18.61
N THR A 542 22.13 39.93 -19.10
CA THR A 542 21.20 40.83 -19.80
C THR A 542 20.52 41.73 -18.78
N ARG A 543 20.41 43.05 -19.05
CA ARG A 543 19.62 43.97 -18.22
C ARG A 543 18.18 43.46 -18.07
N ASP A 544 17.63 42.93 -19.17
CA ASP A 544 16.31 42.30 -19.19
C ASP A 544 16.23 41.07 -18.28
N GLY A 545 17.29 40.26 -18.12
CA GLY A 545 17.31 39.10 -17.24
C GLY A 545 17.63 39.42 -15.78
N GLN A 546 18.52 40.37 -15.50
CA GLN A 546 18.85 40.74 -14.12
C GLN A 546 17.73 41.54 -13.46
N ASP A 547 17.09 42.48 -14.15
CA ASP A 547 16.13 43.39 -13.50
C ASP A 547 14.67 42.89 -13.54
N SER A 548 14.33 41.94 -14.42
CA SER A 548 12.95 41.45 -14.57
C SER A 548 12.57 40.24 -13.71
N PHE A 549 13.56 39.54 -13.16
CA PHE A 549 13.33 38.33 -12.36
C PHE A 549 13.58 38.54 -10.87
N ASP A 550 13.05 37.63 -10.04
CA ASP A 550 13.23 37.67 -8.58
C ASP A 550 14.71 37.55 -8.20
N GLN A 551 15.25 38.63 -7.62
CA GLN A 551 16.65 38.72 -7.20
C GLN A 551 17.06 37.59 -6.24
N LYS A 552 16.13 37.09 -5.41
CA LYS A 552 16.42 35.95 -4.52
C LYS A 552 16.68 34.69 -5.32
N LYS A 553 15.92 34.45 -6.39
CA LYS A 553 16.11 33.29 -7.27
C LYS A 553 17.37 33.41 -8.11
N ILE A 554 17.71 34.62 -8.56
CA ILE A 554 19.02 34.88 -9.21
C ILE A 554 20.17 34.56 -8.26
N ALA A 555 20.08 34.97 -6.99
CA ALA A 555 21.11 34.64 -5.99
C ALA A 555 21.24 33.12 -5.78
N ILE A 556 20.13 32.40 -5.71
CA ILE A 556 20.12 30.93 -5.65
C ILE A 556 20.78 30.33 -6.91
N LEU A 557 20.42 30.79 -8.11
CA LEU A 557 21.03 30.31 -9.36
C LEU A 557 22.55 30.50 -9.34
N LYS A 558 23.03 31.67 -8.91
CA LYS A 558 24.48 31.95 -8.78
C LYS A 558 25.14 30.99 -7.79
N GLU A 559 24.55 30.77 -6.62
CA GLU A 559 25.06 29.83 -5.61
C GLU A 559 25.18 28.41 -6.20
N LYS A 560 24.14 27.93 -6.88
CA LYS A 560 24.13 26.60 -7.50
C LYS A 560 25.13 26.47 -8.64
N LEU A 561 25.34 27.51 -9.44
CA LEU A 561 26.38 27.50 -10.47
C LEU A 561 27.79 27.47 -9.88
N VAL A 562 28.05 28.20 -8.79
CA VAL A 562 29.33 28.14 -8.07
C VAL A 562 29.57 26.74 -7.50
N GLU A 563 28.55 26.14 -6.87
CA GLU A 563 28.61 24.75 -6.40
C GLU A 563 28.89 23.79 -7.56
N PHE A 564 28.19 23.96 -8.69
CA PHE A 564 28.34 23.13 -9.88
C PHE A 564 29.77 23.17 -10.45
N ILE A 565 30.37 24.36 -10.54
CA ILE A 565 31.74 24.53 -11.01
C ILE A 565 32.72 23.83 -10.06
N ARG A 566 32.57 24.03 -8.74
CA ARG A 566 33.43 23.40 -7.73
C ARG A 566 33.35 21.87 -7.79
N LEU A 567 32.14 21.34 -7.93
CA LEU A 567 31.90 19.90 -7.96
C LEU A 567 32.42 19.26 -9.26
N CYS A 568 32.23 19.91 -10.41
CA CYS A 568 32.82 19.49 -11.68
C CYS A 568 34.36 19.48 -11.61
N ASP A 569 34.98 20.51 -11.04
CA ASP A 569 36.45 20.61 -10.88
C ASP A 569 37.00 19.49 -9.98
N PHE A 570 36.29 19.18 -8.90
CA PHE A 570 36.63 18.07 -8.03
C PHE A 570 36.48 16.72 -8.75
N ALA A 571 35.33 16.50 -9.41
CA ALA A 571 35.03 15.28 -10.13
C ALA A 571 36.02 14.99 -11.27
N LEU A 572 36.41 16.01 -12.05
CA LEU A 572 37.42 15.88 -13.10
C LEU A 572 38.79 15.50 -12.54
N ARG A 573 39.23 16.13 -11.45
CA ARG A 573 40.51 15.81 -10.80
C ARG A 573 40.50 14.42 -10.17
N LEU A 574 39.37 13.98 -9.65
CA LEU A 574 39.21 12.63 -9.14
C LEU A 574 39.23 11.61 -10.30
N ASN A 575 38.51 11.89 -11.38
CA ASN A 575 38.48 11.05 -12.57
C ASN A 575 39.88 10.87 -13.17
N GLU A 576 40.67 11.94 -13.29
CA GLU A 576 42.06 11.91 -13.77
C GLU A 576 42.95 10.92 -12.99
N LYS A 577 42.70 10.76 -11.68
CA LYS A 577 43.45 9.82 -10.83
C LYS A 577 43.00 8.36 -10.96
N LEU A 578 41.79 8.13 -11.45
CA LEU A 578 41.15 6.79 -11.47
C LEU A 578 41.15 6.13 -12.85
N ILE A 579 41.32 6.91 -13.91
CA ILE A 579 41.28 6.43 -15.30
C ILE A 579 42.58 5.71 -15.73
N ASP A 580 42.47 4.89 -16.77
CA ASP A 580 43.62 4.27 -17.43
C ASP A 580 44.17 5.12 -18.60
N GLU A 581 45.26 4.66 -19.24
CA GLU A 581 45.88 5.35 -20.39
C GLU A 581 44.92 5.57 -21.57
N THR A 582 43.96 4.67 -21.80
CA THR A 582 43.04 4.75 -22.94
C THR A 582 42.02 5.88 -22.80
N GLN A 583 41.76 6.32 -21.56
CA GLN A 583 40.80 7.36 -21.23
C GLN A 583 41.44 8.75 -21.10
N LYS A 584 42.77 8.88 -21.11
CA LYS A 584 43.47 10.15 -20.86
C LYS A 584 43.17 11.24 -21.90
N GLU A 585 43.09 10.87 -23.17
CA GLU A 585 42.78 11.83 -24.24
C GLU A 585 41.37 12.41 -24.05
N TYR A 586 40.40 11.55 -23.71
CA TYR A 586 39.04 11.98 -23.42
C TYR A 586 38.95 12.86 -22.17
N GLN A 587 39.68 12.52 -21.11
CA GLN A 587 39.80 13.35 -19.91
C GLN A 587 40.34 14.75 -20.24
N LYS A 588 41.38 14.84 -21.09
CA LYS A 588 41.94 16.12 -21.52
C LYS A 588 40.91 16.99 -22.23
N VAL A 589 40.10 16.41 -23.13
CA VAL A 589 39.01 17.11 -23.82
C VAL A 589 37.98 17.65 -22.82
N LEU A 590 37.55 16.84 -21.84
CA LEU A 590 36.61 17.28 -20.80
C LEU A 590 37.19 18.45 -19.98
N GLN A 591 38.47 18.38 -19.64
CA GLN A 591 39.15 19.39 -18.83
C GLN A 591 39.37 20.71 -19.60
N GLU A 592 39.67 20.64 -20.90
CA GLU A 592 39.73 21.82 -21.78
C GLU A 592 38.38 22.53 -21.87
N HIS A 593 37.29 21.78 -22.12
CA HIS A 593 35.94 22.35 -22.16
C HIS A 593 35.51 22.92 -20.81
N PHE A 594 35.85 22.24 -19.71
CA PHE A 594 35.59 22.74 -18.37
C PHE A 594 36.36 24.03 -18.08
N ASN A 595 37.63 24.11 -18.45
CA ASN A 595 38.44 25.31 -18.26
C ASN A 595 37.86 26.50 -19.03
N GLN A 596 37.45 26.29 -20.29
CA GLN A 596 36.76 27.32 -21.07
C GLN A 596 35.45 27.75 -20.41
N PHE A 597 34.62 26.79 -19.96
CA PHE A 597 33.39 27.06 -19.23
C PHE A 597 33.65 27.85 -17.94
N ARG A 598 34.67 27.48 -17.16
CA ARG A 598 35.04 28.14 -15.91
C ARG A 598 35.53 29.56 -16.13
N THR A 599 36.37 29.81 -17.14
CA THR A 599 36.83 31.16 -17.49
C THR A 599 35.66 32.07 -17.87
N GLU A 600 34.73 31.55 -18.65
CA GLU A 600 33.50 32.27 -19.02
C GLU A 600 32.63 32.56 -17.78
N ALA A 601 32.40 31.55 -16.94
CA ALA A 601 31.62 31.66 -15.71
C ALA A 601 32.21 32.67 -14.71
N ALA A 602 33.54 32.78 -14.61
CA ALA A 602 34.22 33.73 -13.73
C ALA A 602 33.82 35.19 -14.03
N SER A 603 33.58 35.51 -15.31
CA SER A 603 33.12 36.84 -15.72
C SER A 603 31.71 37.17 -15.22
N TYR A 604 30.90 36.16 -14.90
CA TYR A 604 29.50 36.31 -14.46
C TYR A 604 29.31 36.15 -12.94
N LEU A 605 30.13 35.32 -12.31
CA LEU A 605 29.96 34.88 -10.92
C LEU A 605 30.95 35.54 -9.95
N GLN A 606 31.94 36.30 -10.43
CA GLN A 606 32.99 36.94 -9.61
C GLN A 606 33.76 35.93 -8.72
N ILE A 607 34.14 34.78 -9.30
CA ILE A 607 34.85 33.67 -8.63
C ILE A 607 36.23 33.38 -9.22
#